data_AF-A0A6P5PJW8-F1
#
_entry.id   AF-A0A6P5PJW8-F1
#
_cell.length_a   1.000
_cell.length_b   1.000
_cell.length_c   1.000
_cell.angle_alpha   90.00
_cell.angle_beta   90.00
_cell.angle_gamma   90.00
#
_symmetry.space_group_name_H-M   'P 1'
#
loop_
_entity.id
_entity.type
_entity.pdbx_description
1 polymer ?
#
loop_
_entity_poly.entity_id
_entity_poly.type
_entity_poly.pdbx_seq_one_letter_code
_entity_poly.pdbx_strand_id
1 'polypeptide(L)'
;MQMEKLTLQGDYNQSRTKVLHMSLNPISMARQRQHEDHDRLQEECERLRGLVHALERGGPIPADLEAASSLPSSKEVAELRKQVESAELKNQRLKEVFQTKIQEFRKVCYTLTGYQIDVTTESQYRLTSRYAEHQTDCLIFKATGPSGSKMQLLETEFSRSVPELIELHLLQQDSIPAFLSALTIELFSRQTSI
;
A
#
# COMPACT_ATOMS: atom_id res chain seq x y z
N MET A 1 -16.22 -20.03 -72.93
CA MET A 1 -15.33 -20.77 -72.02
C MET A 1 -14.06 -20.01 -71.62
N GLN A 2 -13.05 -19.74 -72.47
CA GLN A 2 -11.84 -19.01 -72.02
C GLN A 2 -12.06 -17.50 -71.81
N MET A 3 -12.78 -16.83 -72.71
CA MET A 3 -13.10 -15.40 -72.61
C MET A 3 -13.95 -15.05 -71.38
N GLU A 4 -14.87 -15.94 -70.97
CA GLU A 4 -15.70 -15.77 -69.77
C GLU A 4 -14.90 -15.90 -68.47
N LYS A 5 -13.81 -16.68 -68.48
CA LYS A 5 -12.93 -16.85 -67.32
C LYS A 5 -12.04 -15.61 -67.10
N LEU A 6 -11.69 -14.90 -68.17
CA LEU A 6 -10.89 -13.66 -68.13
C LEU A 6 -11.72 -12.46 -67.66
N THR A 7 -12.99 -12.36 -68.06
CA THR A 7 -13.90 -11.32 -67.55
C THR A 7 -14.21 -11.48 -66.06
N LEU A 8 -14.24 -12.72 -65.54
CA LEU A 8 -14.34 -12.99 -64.09
C LEU A 8 -13.11 -12.52 -63.29
N GLN A 9 -11.97 -12.27 -63.94
CA GLN A 9 -10.75 -11.72 -63.33
C GLN A 9 -10.60 -10.21 -63.54
N GLY A 10 -11.62 -9.54 -64.13
CA GLY A 10 -11.64 -8.10 -64.35
C GLY A 10 -10.98 -7.63 -65.64
N ASP A 11 -10.77 -8.52 -66.62
CA ASP A 11 -10.20 -8.15 -67.92
C ASP A 11 -11.19 -7.30 -68.75
N TYR A 12 -10.71 -6.20 -69.36
CA TYR A 12 -11.53 -5.24 -70.09
C TYR A 12 -10.87 -4.75 -71.38
N ASN A 13 -11.68 -4.46 -72.40
CA ASN A 13 -11.19 -4.00 -73.69
C ASN A 13 -10.84 -2.51 -73.67
N GLN A 14 -9.54 -2.20 -73.71
CA GLN A 14 -8.99 -0.85 -73.59
C GLN A 14 -9.39 0.13 -74.72
N SER A 15 -9.81 -0.38 -75.90
CA SER A 15 -10.27 0.46 -77.01
C SER A 15 -11.71 0.96 -76.83
N ARG A 16 -12.51 0.26 -76.02
CA ARG A 16 -13.95 0.55 -75.81
C ARG A 16 -14.25 1.09 -74.42
N THR A 17 -13.47 0.70 -73.41
CA THR A 17 -13.75 1.01 -72.02
C THR A 17 -12.50 1.53 -71.32
N LYS A 18 -12.62 2.68 -70.66
CA LYS A 18 -11.57 3.26 -69.82
C LYS A 18 -11.96 3.12 -68.36
N VAL A 19 -11.07 2.56 -67.55
CA VAL A 19 -11.26 2.48 -66.10
C VAL A 19 -10.77 3.77 -65.46
N LEU A 20 -11.63 4.38 -64.65
CA LEU A 20 -11.33 5.57 -63.88
C LEU A 20 -11.48 5.22 -62.40
N HIS A 21 -10.61 5.80 -61.58
CA HIS A 21 -10.76 5.78 -60.14
C HIS A 21 -10.50 7.18 -59.61
N MET A 22 -10.98 7.46 -58.41
CA MET A 22 -10.66 8.71 -57.74
C MET A 22 -9.16 8.77 -57.47
N SER A 23 -8.53 9.90 -57.82
CA SER A 23 -7.11 10.15 -57.52
C SER A 23 -6.87 10.11 -56.00
N LEU A 24 -7.84 10.61 -55.22
CA LEU A 24 -7.91 10.47 -53.77
C LEU A 24 -8.82 9.30 -53.43
N ASN A 25 -8.23 8.11 -53.28
CA ASN A 25 -8.94 6.91 -52.87
C ASN A 25 -8.41 6.38 -51.51
N PRO A 26 -9.21 5.58 -50.77
CA PRO A 26 -8.80 5.07 -49.46
C PRO A 26 -7.46 4.30 -49.47
N ILE A 27 -7.14 3.60 -50.57
CA ILE A 27 -5.87 2.86 -50.72
C ILE A 27 -4.69 3.83 -50.88
N SER A 28 -4.85 4.90 -51.67
CA SER A 28 -3.83 5.93 -51.86
C SER A 28 -3.55 6.69 -50.56
N MET A 29 -4.58 6.98 -49.76
CA MET A 29 -4.43 7.58 -48.44
C MET A 29 -3.74 6.66 -47.44
N ALA A 30 -4.09 5.36 -47.44
CA ALA A 30 -3.43 4.38 -46.58
C ALA A 30 -1.94 4.23 -46.93
N ARG A 31 -1.60 4.20 -48.22
CA ARG A 31 -0.22 4.14 -48.69
C ARG A 31 0.57 5.38 -48.32
N GLN A 32 -0.05 6.56 -48.43
CA GLN A 32 0.56 7.83 -48.03
C GLN A 32 0.86 7.85 -46.52
N ARG A 33 -0.10 7.45 -45.67
CA ARG A 33 0.12 7.35 -44.22
C ARG A 33 1.23 6.37 -43.88
N GLN A 34 1.25 5.21 -44.53
CA GLN A 34 2.31 4.23 -44.31
C GLN A 34 3.69 4.80 -44.68
N HIS A 35 3.78 5.61 -45.75
CA HIS A 35 5.02 6.26 -46.11
C HIS A 35 5.42 7.31 -45.07
N GLU A 36 4.49 8.16 -44.64
CA GLU A 36 4.73 9.15 -43.58
C GLU A 36 5.17 8.51 -42.27
N ASP A 37 4.55 7.38 -41.88
CA ASP A 37 4.94 6.63 -40.69
C ASP A 37 6.33 6.00 -40.83
N HIS A 38 6.67 5.51 -42.04
CA HIS A 38 7.99 4.98 -42.32
C HIS A 38 9.07 6.06 -42.24
N ASP A 39 8.81 7.24 -42.82
CA ASP A 39 9.72 8.37 -42.82
C ASP A 39 9.96 8.86 -41.39
N ARG A 40 8.88 8.99 -40.59
CA ARG A 40 8.97 9.32 -39.16
C ARG A 40 9.79 8.30 -38.36
N LEU A 41 9.56 7.01 -38.59
CA LEU A 41 10.32 5.96 -37.93
C LEU A 41 11.80 5.98 -38.33
N GLN A 42 12.09 6.27 -39.59
CA GLN A 42 13.45 6.39 -40.09
C GLN A 42 14.18 7.58 -39.44
N GLU A 43 13.55 8.75 -39.40
CA GLU A 43 14.07 9.93 -38.70
C GLU A 43 14.38 9.63 -37.24
N GLU A 44 13.47 8.96 -36.52
CA GLU A 44 13.66 8.59 -35.12
C GLU A 44 14.79 7.57 -34.93
N CYS A 45 14.93 6.61 -35.85
CA CYS A 45 16.01 5.63 -35.81
C CYS A 45 17.38 6.24 -36.10
N GLU A 46 17.46 7.21 -37.02
CA GLU A 46 18.68 7.97 -37.29
C GLU A 46 19.05 8.85 -36.09
N ARG A 47 18.04 9.50 -35.48
CA ARG A 47 18.18 10.29 -34.26
C ARG A 47 18.72 9.47 -33.08
N LEU A 48 18.10 8.33 -32.79
CA LEU A 48 18.52 7.41 -31.72
C LEU A 48 19.90 6.82 -31.98
N ARG A 49 20.24 6.49 -33.23
CA ARG A 49 21.59 6.05 -33.60
C ARG A 49 22.63 7.15 -33.35
N GLY A 50 22.30 8.40 -33.66
CA GLY A 50 23.14 9.55 -33.32
C GLY A 50 23.39 9.69 -31.82
N LEU A 51 22.35 9.52 -31.01
CA LEU A 51 22.44 9.54 -29.55
C LEU A 51 23.35 8.42 -29.00
N VAL A 52 23.15 7.18 -29.46
CA VAL A 52 23.98 6.03 -29.06
C VAL A 52 25.43 6.27 -29.43
N HIS A 53 25.72 6.73 -30.64
CA HIS A 53 27.10 7.04 -31.05
C HIS A 53 27.75 8.21 -30.30
N ALA A 54 26.97 9.15 -29.77
CA ALA A 54 27.48 10.23 -28.92
C ALA A 54 27.83 9.70 -27.51
N LEU A 55 26.95 8.85 -26.96
CA LEU A 55 27.14 8.16 -25.68
C LEU A 55 28.35 7.20 -25.71
N GLU A 56 28.49 6.41 -26.78
CA GLU A 56 29.62 5.48 -26.97
C GLU A 56 30.98 6.19 -27.08
N ARG A 57 31.00 7.40 -27.66
CA ARG A 57 32.20 8.23 -27.77
C ARG A 57 32.52 9.03 -26.50
N GLY A 58 31.71 8.91 -25.45
CA GLY A 58 31.88 9.64 -24.19
C GLY A 58 31.73 11.16 -24.34
N GLY A 59 31.04 11.63 -25.39
CA GLY A 59 30.83 13.04 -25.66
C GLY A 59 29.58 13.60 -24.95
N PRO A 60 29.48 14.92 -24.72
CA PRO A 60 28.28 15.53 -24.20
C PRO A 60 27.13 15.39 -25.21
N ILE A 61 25.95 15.00 -24.71
CA ILE A 61 24.76 14.81 -25.53
C ILE A 61 24.25 16.18 -26.01
N PRO A 62 24.01 16.39 -27.31
CA PRO A 62 23.42 17.62 -27.82
C PRO A 62 22.06 17.92 -27.19
N ALA A 63 21.83 19.19 -26.79
CA ALA A 63 20.63 19.60 -26.05
C ALA A 63 19.29 19.27 -26.74
N ASP A 64 19.27 19.22 -28.08
CA ASP A 64 18.09 18.85 -28.87
C ASP A 64 17.72 17.36 -28.75
N LEU A 65 18.67 16.48 -28.37
CA LEU A 65 18.46 15.04 -28.23
C LEU A 65 18.03 14.63 -26.81
N GLU A 66 18.44 15.41 -25.80
CA GLU A 66 18.07 15.23 -24.39
C GLU A 66 16.61 15.58 -24.11
N ALA A 67 16.03 16.54 -24.84
CA ALA A 67 14.66 17.01 -24.61
C ALA A 67 13.58 15.99 -25.02
N ALA A 68 13.89 15.09 -25.96
CA ALA A 68 12.97 14.08 -26.49
C ALA A 68 13.13 12.69 -25.84
N SER A 69 14.30 12.40 -25.27
CA SER A 69 14.42 11.30 -24.31
C SER A 69 13.77 11.76 -23.02
N SER A 70 12.56 11.28 -22.74
CA SER A 70 11.87 11.41 -21.45
C SER A 70 12.59 10.64 -20.34
N LEU A 71 13.91 10.76 -20.28
CA LEU A 71 14.74 10.46 -19.14
C LEU A 71 14.56 11.65 -18.19
N PRO A 72 13.99 11.48 -17.00
CA PRO A 72 13.91 12.57 -16.04
C PRO A 72 15.33 13.11 -15.86
N SER A 73 15.48 14.43 -15.99
CA SER A 73 16.76 15.10 -15.86
C SER A 73 17.44 14.59 -14.58
N SER A 74 18.75 14.33 -14.60
CA SER A 74 19.49 13.89 -13.39
C SER A 74 19.19 14.77 -12.16
N LYS A 75 18.86 16.05 -12.39
CA LYS A 75 18.40 17.01 -11.38
C LYS A 75 17.00 16.69 -10.83
N GLU A 76 16.05 16.31 -11.67
CA GLU A 76 14.69 15.92 -11.27
C GLU A 76 14.70 14.60 -10.48
N VAL A 77 15.52 13.62 -10.88
CA VAL A 77 15.72 12.38 -10.12
C VAL A 77 16.32 12.67 -8.74
N ALA A 78 17.30 13.58 -8.65
CA ALA A 78 17.90 13.98 -7.38
C ALA A 78 16.89 14.72 -6.47
N GLU A 79 16.04 15.57 -7.05
CA GLU A 79 15.01 16.29 -6.31
C GLU A 79 13.91 15.35 -5.80
N LEU A 80 13.42 14.43 -6.64
CA LEU A 80 12.45 13.41 -6.25
C LEU A 80 12.99 12.49 -5.15
N ARG A 81 14.26 12.07 -5.23
CA ARG A 81 14.91 11.28 -4.17
C ARG A 81 14.95 12.05 -2.85
N LYS A 82 15.31 13.33 -2.89
CA LYS A 82 15.30 14.20 -1.69
C LYS A 82 13.90 14.35 -1.10
N GLN A 83 12.86 14.42 -1.94
CA GLN A 83 11.48 14.47 -1.47
C GLN A 83 11.05 13.16 -0.79
N VAL A 84 11.42 12.01 -1.36
CA VAL A 84 11.18 10.68 -0.78
C VAL A 84 11.87 10.57 0.57
N GLU A 85 13.17 10.88 0.66
CA GLU A 85 13.92 10.85 1.92
C GLU A 85 13.29 11.77 2.99
N SER A 86 12.87 12.98 2.60
CA SER A 86 12.16 13.90 3.50
C SER A 86 10.81 13.33 3.97
N ALA A 87 10.06 12.68 3.08
CA ALA A 87 8.77 12.07 3.43
C ALA A 87 8.97 10.86 4.35
N GLU A 88 9.96 10.01 4.09
CA GLU A 88 10.34 8.89 4.94
C GLU A 88 10.76 9.35 6.34
N LEU A 89 11.58 10.40 6.41
CA LEU A 89 12.01 10.99 7.69
C LEU A 89 10.81 11.55 8.48
N LYS A 90 9.87 12.21 7.81
CA LYS A 90 8.62 12.68 8.45
C LYS A 90 7.80 11.51 8.99
N ASN A 91 7.65 10.43 8.21
CA ASN A 91 6.93 9.23 8.63
C ASN A 91 7.61 8.54 9.82
N GLN A 92 8.94 8.49 9.83
CA GLN A 92 9.71 7.93 10.95
C GLN A 92 9.49 8.76 12.22
N ARG A 93 9.64 10.09 12.15
CA ARG A 93 9.37 10.98 13.28
C ARG A 93 7.94 10.84 13.79
N LEU A 94 6.97 10.70 12.90
CA LEU A 94 5.57 10.49 13.28
C LEU A 94 5.38 9.17 14.04
N LYS A 95 6.02 8.09 13.60
CA LYS A 95 6.01 6.80 14.34
C LYS A 95 6.65 6.92 15.71
N GLU A 96 7.77 7.62 15.84
CA GLU A 96 8.46 7.85 17.12
C GLU A 96 7.58 8.66 18.09
N VAL A 97 6.94 9.73 17.61
CA VAL A 97 6.01 10.53 18.41
C VAL A 97 4.80 9.69 18.85
N PHE A 98 4.24 8.88 17.94
CA PHE A 98 3.13 7.99 18.27
C PHE A 98 3.52 6.97 19.33
N GLN A 99 4.65 6.30 19.18
CA GLN A 99 5.17 5.35 20.17
C GLN A 99 5.38 6.01 21.53
N THR A 100 5.99 7.19 21.55
CA THR A 100 6.22 7.96 22.78
C THR A 100 4.89 8.31 23.46
N LYS A 101 3.89 8.76 22.70
CA LYS A 101 2.57 9.13 23.22
C LYS A 101 1.79 7.93 23.75
N ILE A 102 1.86 6.78 23.07
CA ILE A 102 1.24 5.55 23.56
C ILE A 102 1.94 5.06 24.84
N GLN A 103 3.27 5.11 24.91
CA GLN A 103 4.00 4.75 26.13
C GLN A 103 3.67 5.68 27.30
N GLU A 104 3.59 7.00 27.06
CA GLU A 104 3.17 7.99 28.04
C GLU A 104 1.76 7.67 28.57
N PHE A 105 0.80 7.42 27.67
CA PHE A 105 -0.57 7.04 28.04
C PHE A 105 -0.60 5.74 28.86
N ARG A 106 0.12 4.70 28.42
CA ARG A 106 0.21 3.42 29.13
C ARG A 106 0.78 3.58 30.53
N LYS A 107 1.80 4.43 30.71
CA LYS A 107 2.40 4.73 32.01
C LYS A 107 1.43 5.46 32.93
N VAL A 108 0.66 6.42 32.39
CA VAL A 108 -0.39 7.13 33.14
C VAL A 108 -1.48 6.16 33.57
N CYS A 109 -2.01 5.33 32.66
CA CYS A 109 -3.00 4.30 32.99
C CYS A 109 -2.48 3.36 34.08
N TYR A 110 -1.26 2.84 33.94
CA TYR A 110 -0.65 1.97 34.94
C TYR A 110 -0.54 2.62 36.33
N THR A 111 -0.22 3.91 36.37
CA THR A 111 -0.08 4.65 37.64
C THR A 111 -1.45 4.95 38.27
N LEU A 112 -2.47 5.25 37.47
CA LEU A 112 -3.80 5.62 37.96
C LEU A 112 -4.67 4.42 38.31
N THR A 113 -4.68 3.39 37.47
CA THR A 113 -5.57 2.22 37.62
C THR A 113 -4.87 1.02 38.21
N GLY A 114 -3.53 1.00 38.23
CA GLY A 114 -2.75 -0.16 38.64
C GLY A 114 -2.63 -1.24 37.56
N TYR A 115 -3.16 -1.05 36.36
CA TYR A 115 -3.09 -2.05 35.28
C TYR A 115 -2.19 -1.62 34.13
N GLN A 116 -1.24 -2.49 33.76
CA GLN A 116 -0.46 -2.36 32.56
C GLN A 116 -1.21 -3.04 31.42
N ILE A 117 -1.61 -2.26 30.41
CA ILE A 117 -2.34 -2.75 29.23
C ILE A 117 -1.36 -2.89 28.07
N ASP A 118 -1.13 -4.12 27.63
CA ASP A 118 -0.29 -4.50 26.49
C ASP A 118 -1.14 -5.02 25.33
N VAL A 119 -0.89 -4.53 24.12
CA VAL A 119 -1.54 -5.06 22.91
C VAL A 119 -0.76 -6.28 22.44
N THR A 120 -1.42 -7.44 22.42
CA THR A 120 -0.89 -8.71 21.87
C THR A 120 -1.36 -8.86 20.41
N THR A 121 -1.06 -9.99 19.77
CA THR A 121 -1.57 -10.32 18.43
C THR A 121 -3.09 -10.48 18.42
N GLU A 122 -3.73 -10.24 17.27
CA GLU A 122 -5.16 -10.52 17.03
C GLU A 122 -6.18 -9.72 17.89
N SER A 123 -5.93 -8.44 18.14
CA SER A 123 -6.83 -7.57 18.92
C SER A 123 -7.08 -8.07 20.35
N GLN A 124 -6.07 -8.70 20.94
CA GLN A 124 -6.05 -9.13 22.33
C GLN A 124 -5.27 -8.12 23.17
N TYR A 125 -5.77 -7.85 24.37
CA TYR A 125 -5.22 -6.93 25.34
C TYR A 125 -4.85 -7.71 26.59
N ARG A 126 -3.56 -7.73 26.88
CA ARG A 126 -3.01 -8.32 28.10
C ARG A 126 -3.00 -7.26 29.19
N LEU A 127 -3.63 -7.57 30.31
CA LEU A 127 -3.66 -6.74 31.50
C LEU A 127 -2.81 -7.41 32.58
N THR A 128 -1.78 -6.72 33.03
CA THR A 128 -0.95 -7.13 34.17
C THR A 128 -1.20 -6.17 35.32
N SER A 129 -1.58 -6.70 36.48
CA SER A 129 -1.80 -5.90 37.68
C SER A 129 -0.46 -5.45 38.27
N ARG A 130 -0.42 -4.25 38.84
CA ARG A 130 0.68 -3.75 39.67
C ARG A 130 0.93 -4.62 40.89
N TYR A 131 -0.13 -5.24 41.41
CA TYR A 131 -0.12 -6.08 42.60
C TYR A 131 -0.17 -7.57 42.25
N ALA A 132 0.31 -7.94 41.05
CA ALA A 132 0.40 -9.34 40.64
C ALA A 132 1.35 -10.12 41.57
N GLU A 133 0.92 -11.29 42.04
CA GLU A 133 1.71 -12.16 42.94
C GLU A 133 2.84 -12.85 42.15
N HIS A 134 2.57 -13.26 40.92
CA HIS A 134 3.53 -13.84 39.99
C HIS A 134 3.67 -13.03 38.69
N GLN A 135 4.85 -13.05 38.06
CA GLN A 135 5.09 -12.38 36.77
C GLN A 135 4.24 -12.94 35.62
N THR A 136 3.72 -14.16 35.77
CA THR A 136 2.85 -14.85 34.82
C THR A 136 1.38 -14.45 34.98
N ASP A 137 1.03 -13.80 36.09
CA ASP A 137 -0.36 -13.43 36.37
C ASP A 137 -0.79 -12.30 35.47
N CYS A 138 -1.65 -12.64 34.52
CA CYS A 138 -2.20 -11.70 33.57
C CYS A 138 -3.60 -12.11 33.16
N LEU A 139 -4.42 -11.10 32.87
CA LEU A 139 -5.73 -11.27 32.26
C LEU A 139 -5.60 -10.96 30.77
N ILE A 140 -6.30 -11.70 29.94
CA ILE A 140 -6.31 -11.44 28.49
C ILE A 140 -7.74 -11.13 28.07
N PHE A 141 -7.97 -9.95 27.51
CA PHE A 141 -9.25 -9.55 26.94
C PHE A 141 -9.16 -9.53 25.42
N LYS A 142 -10.14 -10.11 24.75
CA LYS A 142 -10.28 -10.04 23.30
C LYS A 142 -11.36 -9.03 22.93
N ALA A 143 -11.04 -8.11 22.02
CA ALA A 143 -12.04 -7.23 21.44
C ALA A 143 -12.93 -8.01 20.46
N THR A 144 -14.22 -8.09 20.76
CA THR A 144 -15.25 -8.76 19.96
C THR A 144 -16.22 -7.70 19.41
N GLY A 145 -16.41 -7.68 18.09
CA GLY A 145 -17.34 -6.78 17.39
C GLY A 145 -16.67 -5.84 16.39
N PRO A 146 -17.46 -5.17 15.50
CA PRO A 146 -16.96 -4.41 14.36
C PRO A 146 -16.12 -3.17 14.71
N SER A 147 -16.05 -2.81 16.00
CA SER A 147 -15.28 -1.64 16.48
C SER A 147 -14.58 -1.92 17.82
N GLY A 148 -14.46 -3.19 18.23
CA GLY A 148 -13.93 -3.56 19.55
C GLY A 148 -14.78 -3.09 20.73
N SER A 149 -16.07 -2.83 20.49
CA SER A 149 -17.02 -2.26 21.47
C SER A 149 -17.30 -3.18 22.64
N LYS A 150 -17.13 -4.49 22.49
CA LYS A 150 -17.24 -5.47 23.57
C LYS A 150 -15.89 -6.13 23.80
N MET A 151 -15.52 -6.26 25.06
CA MET A 151 -14.31 -6.96 25.47
C MET A 151 -14.73 -8.26 26.15
N GLN A 152 -14.16 -9.38 25.73
CA GLN A 152 -14.43 -10.69 26.31
C GLN A 152 -13.17 -11.19 27.03
N LEU A 153 -13.31 -11.59 28.28
CA LEU A 153 -12.21 -12.22 29.01
C LEU A 153 -11.91 -13.61 28.42
N LEU A 154 -10.65 -13.86 28.09
CA LEU A 154 -10.13 -15.18 27.75
C LEU A 154 -9.65 -15.87 29.02
N GLU A 155 -9.82 -17.19 29.05
CA GLU A 155 -9.39 -18.01 30.17
C GLU A 155 -7.85 -18.06 30.23
N THR A 156 -7.32 -17.75 31.40
CA THR A 156 -5.90 -17.74 31.76
C THR A 156 -5.73 -18.49 33.08
N GLU A 157 -4.50 -18.90 33.41
CA GLU A 157 -4.22 -19.52 34.72
C GLU A 157 -4.62 -18.61 35.88
N PHE A 158 -4.40 -17.30 35.72
CA PHE A 158 -4.80 -16.31 36.70
C PHE A 158 -6.32 -16.10 36.75
N SER A 159 -7.04 -16.08 35.63
CA SER A 159 -8.51 -15.97 35.69
C SER A 159 -9.15 -17.16 36.41
N ARG A 160 -8.52 -18.34 36.40
CA ARG A 160 -8.99 -19.51 37.15
C ARG A 160 -8.84 -19.38 38.66
N SER A 161 -8.00 -18.47 39.15
CA SER A 161 -7.81 -18.25 40.60
C SER A 161 -8.86 -17.31 41.21
N VAL A 162 -9.60 -16.58 40.38
CA VAL A 162 -10.62 -15.59 40.80
C VAL A 162 -12.01 -15.85 40.17
N PRO A 163 -12.56 -17.08 40.21
CA PRO A 163 -13.82 -17.41 39.54
C PRO A 163 -15.01 -16.66 40.15
N GLU A 164 -15.02 -16.44 41.46
CA GLU A 164 -16.11 -15.76 42.18
C GLU A 164 -16.26 -14.30 41.73
N LEU A 165 -15.13 -13.59 41.57
CA LEU A 165 -15.13 -12.21 41.06
C LEU A 165 -15.61 -12.13 39.61
N ILE A 166 -15.23 -13.10 38.77
CA ILE A 166 -15.64 -13.18 37.38
C ILE A 166 -17.16 -13.42 37.30
N GLU A 167 -17.67 -14.37 38.07
CA GLU A 167 -19.10 -14.69 38.08
C GLU A 167 -19.94 -13.48 38.53
N LEU A 168 -19.55 -12.84 39.62
CA LEU A 168 -20.31 -11.71 40.15
C LEU A 168 -20.21 -10.46 39.25
N HIS A 169 -19.01 -10.06 38.83
CA HIS A 169 -18.83 -8.77 38.16
C HIS A 169 -18.92 -8.85 36.63
N LEU A 170 -18.50 -9.96 36.01
CA LEU A 170 -18.55 -10.12 34.55
C LEU A 170 -19.81 -10.85 34.09
N LEU A 171 -20.30 -11.88 34.80
CA LEU A 171 -21.50 -12.61 34.37
C LEU A 171 -22.81 -11.97 34.88
N GLN A 172 -22.87 -11.61 36.17
CA GLN A 172 -24.11 -11.04 36.74
C GLN A 172 -24.24 -9.54 36.49
N GLN A 173 -23.17 -8.77 36.69
CA GLN A 173 -23.18 -7.31 36.56
C GLN A 173 -22.78 -6.78 35.17
N ASP A 174 -22.22 -7.62 34.30
CA ASP A 174 -21.74 -7.27 32.94
C ASP A 174 -20.83 -6.02 32.92
N SER A 175 -19.96 -5.87 33.92
CA SER A 175 -19.14 -4.68 34.11
C SER A 175 -17.66 -5.00 34.35
N ILE A 176 -16.86 -4.82 33.31
CA ILE A 176 -15.39 -4.96 33.37
C ILE A 176 -14.76 -3.94 34.35
N PRO A 177 -15.18 -2.66 34.37
CA PRO A 177 -14.64 -1.72 35.35
C PRO A 177 -14.90 -2.14 36.80
N ALA A 178 -16.08 -2.70 37.09
CA ALA A 178 -16.40 -3.20 38.43
C ALA A 178 -15.51 -4.39 38.79
N PHE A 179 -15.35 -5.34 37.86
CA PHE A 179 -14.46 -6.50 38.02
C PHE A 179 -13.00 -6.09 38.31
N LEU A 180 -12.42 -5.22 37.48
CA LEU A 180 -11.02 -4.79 37.64
C LEU A 180 -10.81 -3.99 38.93
N SER A 181 -11.80 -3.21 39.35
CA SER A 181 -11.73 -2.46 40.61
C SER A 181 -11.74 -3.40 41.82
N ALA A 182 -12.68 -4.36 41.86
CA ALA A 182 -12.75 -5.35 42.92
C ALA A 182 -11.48 -6.20 42.99
N LEU A 183 -10.99 -6.66 41.84
CA LEU A 183 -9.75 -7.43 41.73
C LEU A 183 -8.53 -6.64 42.22
N THR A 184 -8.45 -5.34 41.91
CA THR A 184 -7.35 -4.49 42.39
C THR A 184 -7.35 -4.39 43.91
N ILE A 185 -8.52 -4.22 44.52
CA ILE A 185 -8.67 -4.16 45.98
C ILE A 185 -8.27 -5.49 46.61
N GLU A 186 -8.69 -6.61 46.02
CA GLU A 186 -8.35 -7.94 46.53
C GLU A 186 -6.84 -8.22 46.44
N LEU A 187 -6.23 -7.98 45.28
CA LEU A 187 -4.78 -8.16 45.10
C LEU A 187 -3.97 -7.24 46.02
N PHE A 188 -4.41 -6.00 46.20
CA PHE A 188 -3.79 -5.08 47.15
C PHE A 188 -3.90 -5.61 48.58
N SER A 189 -5.09 -6.08 49.00
CA SER A 189 -5.32 -6.65 50.34
C SER A 189 -4.40 -7.84 50.61
N ARG A 190 -4.27 -8.76 49.64
CA ARG A 190 -3.38 -9.94 49.73
C ARG A 190 -1.92 -9.53 49.86
N GLN A 191 -1.48 -8.49 49.14
CA GLN A 191 -0.11 -8.01 49.22
C GLN A 191 0.18 -7.26 50.54
N THR A 192 -0.81 -6.58 51.11
CA THR A 192 -0.67 -5.86 52.39
C THR A 192 -0.94 -6.70 53.63
N SER A 193 -1.56 -7.88 53.48
CA SER A 193 -1.78 -8.83 54.56
C SER A 193 -0.51 -9.65 54.80
N ILE A 194 0.52 -8.98 55.32
CA ILE A 194 1.67 -9.59 56.00
C ILE A 194 1.47 -9.39 57.50
#